data_AF-A0A4U8W2W8-F1
#
_entry.id   AF-A0A4U8W2W8-F1
#
_cell.length_a   1.000
_cell.length_b   1.000
_cell.length_c   1.000
_cell.angle_alpha   90.00
_cell.angle_beta   90.00
_cell.angle_gamma   90.00
#
_symmetry.space_group_name_H-M   'P 1'
#
loop_
_entity.id
_entity.type
_entity.pdbx_description
1 polymer ?
#
loop_
_entity_poly.entity_id
_entity_poly.type
_entity_poly.pdbx_seq_one_letter_code
_entity_poly.pdbx_strand_id
1 'polypeptide(L)'
;MTDPLAGVDRLPGWQRRLLQGVQDLSCEHARVLNYEFPTYFPGSEAGHLPMQIWRGQLTDVHSQRMQARLRAIDGGIPRATVDAAAEAGAYGMRWADSPHAPPSSEHPELDHIIDHLTFDAYRLEQMAAMHARRATMHGPLRPHPGETGLPEQTRRNMIATAHRAAVFAQIADLSEVEAAAIWDRDEPTWDRLIGSLMEHVDDFAFVEGWRAASWGHIEATLTADIHTLTDMYGLTTPPQLWPPDPDTLRARASAAVARYHDRTATGTAVEHGSASDAATVIDADSGTETDSGIAAEFDAGAPPEQQIDPDLGW
;
A
#
# COMPACT_ATOMS: atom_id res chain seq x y z
N MET A 1 -34.76 -3.63 -2.40
CA MET A 1 -33.36 -3.20 -2.47
C MET A 1 -32.61 -3.97 -1.41
N THR A 2 -31.66 -4.80 -1.80
CA THR A 2 -30.74 -5.49 -0.89
C THR A 2 -29.80 -4.46 -0.32
N ASP A 3 -29.69 -4.40 1.01
CA ASP A 3 -28.69 -3.57 1.67
C ASP A 3 -27.28 -4.08 1.24
N PRO A 4 -26.47 -3.25 0.53
CA PRO A 4 -25.18 -3.69 -0.03
C PRO A 4 -24.16 -4.07 1.05
N LEU A 5 -24.41 -3.73 2.32
CA LEU A 5 -23.61 -4.13 3.47
C LEU A 5 -24.14 -5.39 4.19
N ALA A 6 -25.29 -5.95 3.77
CA ALA A 6 -25.92 -7.13 4.40
C ALA A 6 -25.10 -8.45 4.35
N GLY A 7 -23.89 -8.43 3.79
CA GLY A 7 -22.95 -9.56 3.78
C GLY A 7 -21.63 -9.28 4.49
N VAL A 8 -21.40 -8.08 5.01
CA VAL A 8 -20.13 -7.66 5.62
C VAL A 8 -19.78 -8.55 6.83
N ASP A 9 -20.76 -8.96 7.61
CA ASP A 9 -20.56 -9.79 8.80
C ASP A 9 -20.01 -11.19 8.49
N ARG A 10 -20.11 -11.63 7.22
CA ARG A 10 -19.59 -12.93 6.75
C ARG A 10 -18.17 -12.83 6.19
N LEU A 11 -17.66 -11.62 5.99
CA LEU A 11 -16.29 -11.42 5.49
C LEU A 11 -15.28 -11.78 6.59
N PRO A 12 -14.14 -12.40 6.24
CA PRO A 12 -12.99 -12.51 7.12
C PRO A 12 -12.59 -11.16 7.73
N GLY A 13 -12.04 -11.19 8.95
CA GLY A 13 -11.69 -9.99 9.71
C GLY A 13 -10.83 -8.99 8.91
N TRP A 14 -9.82 -9.49 8.18
CA TRP A 14 -8.95 -8.66 7.37
C TRP A 14 -9.67 -7.95 6.21
N GLN A 15 -10.67 -8.58 5.58
CA GLN A 15 -11.47 -7.94 4.53
C GLN A 15 -12.35 -6.83 5.10
N ARG A 16 -12.90 -7.02 6.31
CA ARG A 16 -13.62 -5.96 7.01
C ARG A 16 -12.70 -4.78 7.34
N ARG A 17 -11.44 -5.03 7.68
CA ARG A 17 -10.45 -3.96 7.89
C ARG A 17 -10.09 -3.21 6.61
N LEU A 18 -10.05 -3.88 5.46
CA LEU A 18 -9.94 -3.17 4.17
C LEU A 18 -11.14 -2.24 3.92
N LEU A 19 -12.36 -2.69 4.23
CA LEU A 19 -13.56 -1.84 4.13
C LEU A 19 -13.54 -0.68 5.13
N GLN A 20 -13.08 -0.92 6.34
CA GLN A 20 -12.84 0.13 7.33
C GLN A 20 -11.89 1.19 6.77
N GLY A 21 -10.74 0.79 6.22
CA GLY A 21 -9.77 1.71 5.61
C GLY A 21 -10.38 2.53 4.48
N VAL A 22 -11.19 1.90 3.62
CA VAL A 22 -11.93 2.60 2.55
C VAL A 22 -12.88 3.65 3.11
N GLN A 23 -13.67 3.30 4.12
CA GLN A 23 -14.64 4.21 4.74
C GLN A 23 -13.95 5.35 5.48
N ASP A 24 -12.94 5.05 6.31
CA ASP A 24 -12.23 6.02 7.12
C ASP A 24 -11.42 7.00 6.24
N LEU A 25 -10.75 6.54 5.18
CA LEU A 25 -10.08 7.43 4.20
C LEU A 25 -11.07 8.27 3.40
N SER A 26 -12.27 7.75 3.13
CA SER A 26 -13.32 8.52 2.46
C SER A 26 -13.90 9.61 3.38
N CYS A 27 -14.06 9.31 4.66
CA CYS A 27 -14.40 10.27 5.70
C CYS A 27 -13.32 11.33 5.86
N GLU A 28 -12.05 10.94 5.88
CA GLU A 28 -10.92 11.86 5.98
C GLU A 28 -10.84 12.78 4.76
N HIS A 29 -10.98 12.25 3.54
CA HIS A 29 -11.03 13.07 2.33
C HIS A 29 -12.18 14.09 2.38
N ALA A 30 -13.38 13.66 2.81
CA ALA A 30 -14.51 14.56 2.97
C ALA A 30 -14.25 15.64 4.04
N ARG A 31 -13.53 15.29 5.11
CA ARG A 31 -13.13 16.21 6.18
C ARG A 31 -12.17 17.28 5.68
N VAL A 32 -11.07 16.87 5.04
CA VAL A 32 -10.05 17.78 4.45
C VAL A 32 -10.69 18.71 3.41
N LEU A 33 -11.53 18.16 2.53
CA LEU A 33 -12.19 18.93 1.47
C LEU A 33 -13.14 20.00 2.01
N ASN A 34 -13.95 19.66 3.02
CA ASN A 34 -15.04 20.53 3.46
C ASN A 34 -14.68 21.43 4.66
N TYR A 35 -13.76 21.00 5.54
CA TYR A 35 -13.50 21.68 6.81
C TYR A 35 -12.08 22.23 6.97
N GLU A 36 -11.13 21.80 6.15
CA GLU A 36 -9.73 22.26 6.23
C GLU A 36 -9.36 23.24 5.11
N PHE A 37 -10.34 23.71 4.34
CA PHE A 37 -10.09 24.70 3.29
C PHE A 37 -9.53 26.00 3.90
N PRO A 38 -8.36 26.47 3.44
CA PRO A 38 -7.70 27.62 4.06
C PRO A 38 -8.47 28.92 3.77
N THR A 39 -8.58 29.76 4.80
CA THR A 39 -9.19 31.10 4.64
C THR A 39 -8.17 32.07 4.04
N TYR A 40 -8.54 32.75 2.96
CA TYR A 40 -7.72 33.79 2.36
C TYR A 40 -7.78 35.10 3.17
N PHE A 41 -6.62 35.63 3.55
CA PHE A 41 -6.49 36.93 4.21
C PHE A 41 -5.78 37.93 3.28
N PRO A 42 -6.47 38.99 2.82
CA PRO A 42 -5.85 40.04 2.02
C PRO A 42 -4.69 40.70 2.76
N GLY A 43 -3.51 40.78 2.14
CA GLY A 43 -2.30 41.39 2.72
C GLY A 43 -1.30 40.42 3.36
N SER A 44 -1.60 39.12 3.41
CA SER A 44 -0.62 38.09 3.78
C SER A 44 0.26 37.72 2.58
N GLU A 45 1.56 38.02 2.64
CA GLU A 45 2.55 37.58 1.64
C GLU A 45 2.67 36.04 1.56
N ALA A 46 2.25 35.34 2.63
CA ALA A 46 2.29 33.89 2.73
C ALA A 46 0.99 33.19 2.29
N GLY A 47 0.01 33.92 1.72
CA GLY A 47 -1.32 33.37 1.39
C GLY A 47 -1.32 32.16 0.43
N HIS A 48 -0.22 31.90 -0.29
CA HIS A 48 -0.09 30.75 -1.18
C HIS A 48 0.32 29.45 -0.47
N LEU A 49 1.05 29.53 0.65
CA LEU A 49 1.57 28.34 1.32
C LEU A 49 0.46 27.47 1.95
N PRO A 50 -0.54 28.02 2.68
CA PRO A 50 -1.65 27.21 3.20
C PRO A 50 -2.45 26.51 2.10
N MET A 51 -2.60 27.14 0.94
CA MET A 51 -3.27 26.55 -0.22
C MET A 51 -2.47 25.39 -0.82
N GLN A 52 -1.14 25.50 -0.87
CA GLN A 52 -0.28 24.42 -1.34
C GLN A 52 -0.30 23.22 -0.39
N ILE A 53 -0.23 23.46 0.93
CA ILE A 53 -0.30 22.41 1.95
C ILE A 53 -1.65 21.68 1.86
N TRP A 54 -2.77 22.42 1.85
CA TRP A 54 -4.10 21.83 1.76
C TRP A 54 -4.29 21.01 0.47
N ARG A 55 -3.78 21.49 -0.68
CA ARG A 55 -3.82 20.73 -1.94
C ARG A 55 -2.96 19.47 -1.89
N GLY A 56 -1.78 19.54 -1.28
CA GLY A 56 -0.91 18.39 -1.07
C GLY A 56 -1.63 17.32 -0.26
N GLN A 57 -2.09 17.68 0.94
CA GLN A 57 -2.83 16.78 1.82
C GLN A 57 -4.09 16.20 1.16
N LEU A 58 -4.87 17.01 0.44
CA LEU A 58 -6.05 16.53 -0.26
C LEU A 58 -5.68 15.50 -1.35
N THR A 59 -4.59 15.76 -2.09
CA THR A 59 -4.07 14.84 -3.12
C THR A 59 -3.58 13.54 -2.49
N ASP A 60 -2.85 13.62 -1.38
CA ASP A 60 -2.32 12.45 -0.68
C ASP A 60 -3.44 11.55 -0.14
N VAL A 61 -4.42 12.14 0.56
CA VAL A 61 -5.59 11.41 1.09
C VAL A 61 -6.43 10.85 -0.06
N HIS A 62 -6.56 11.56 -1.17
CA HIS A 62 -7.25 11.05 -2.37
C HIS A 62 -6.56 9.81 -2.93
N SER A 63 -5.24 9.86 -3.10
CA SER A 63 -4.43 8.74 -3.60
C SER A 63 -4.55 7.53 -2.68
N GLN A 64 -4.40 7.71 -1.36
CA GLN A 64 -4.57 6.65 -0.37
C GLN A 64 -5.97 6.03 -0.44
N ARG A 65 -7.01 6.85 -0.56
CA ARG A 65 -8.40 6.38 -0.70
C ARG A 65 -8.58 5.52 -1.96
N MET A 66 -7.97 5.91 -3.09
CA MET A 66 -8.08 5.13 -4.33
C MET A 66 -7.33 3.81 -4.25
N GLN A 67 -6.14 3.81 -3.65
CA GLN A 67 -5.40 2.59 -3.38
C GLN A 67 -6.16 1.64 -2.44
N ALA A 68 -6.77 2.16 -1.37
CA ALA A 68 -7.57 1.36 -0.44
C ALA A 68 -8.77 0.70 -1.14
N ARG A 69 -9.46 1.42 -2.04
CA ARG A 69 -10.58 0.85 -2.81
C ARG A 69 -10.12 -0.25 -3.76
N LEU A 70 -9.02 -0.04 -4.48
CA LEU A 70 -8.45 -1.07 -5.36
C LEU A 70 -8.04 -2.31 -4.56
N ARG A 71 -7.32 -2.13 -3.45
CA ARG A 71 -6.91 -3.23 -2.56
C ARG A 71 -8.11 -4.02 -2.02
N ALA A 72 -9.21 -3.35 -1.68
CA ALA A 72 -10.43 -4.02 -1.24
C ALA A 72 -11.05 -4.88 -2.37
N ILE A 73 -11.13 -4.34 -3.59
CA ILE A 73 -11.66 -5.05 -4.77
C ILE A 73 -10.79 -6.25 -5.12
N ASP A 74 -9.47 -6.04 -5.22
CA ASP A 74 -8.48 -7.10 -5.51
C ASP A 74 -8.44 -8.15 -4.40
N GLY A 75 -8.67 -7.70 -3.16
CA GLY A 75 -8.89 -8.55 -1.99
C GLY A 75 -10.12 -9.46 -2.09
N GLY A 76 -10.95 -9.32 -3.12
CA GLY A 76 -12.11 -10.15 -3.42
C GLY A 76 -13.43 -9.59 -2.89
N ILE A 77 -13.44 -8.37 -2.35
CA ILE A 77 -14.65 -7.74 -1.82
C ILE A 77 -15.48 -7.24 -3.00
N PRO A 78 -16.80 -7.51 -3.04
CA PRO A 78 -17.66 -7.03 -4.12
C PRO A 78 -17.58 -5.50 -4.25
N ARG A 79 -17.42 -5.00 -5.48
CA ARG A 79 -17.31 -3.55 -5.74
C ARG A 79 -18.47 -2.76 -5.13
N ALA A 80 -19.70 -3.26 -5.21
CA ALA A 80 -20.86 -2.58 -4.62
C ALA A 80 -20.73 -2.38 -3.10
N THR A 81 -20.09 -3.32 -2.39
CA THR A 81 -19.81 -3.22 -0.95
C THR A 81 -18.70 -2.20 -0.68
N VAL A 82 -17.65 -2.16 -1.52
CA VAL A 82 -16.57 -1.17 -1.44
C VAL A 82 -17.11 0.25 -1.71
N ASP A 83 -17.97 0.40 -2.72
CA ASP A 83 -18.58 1.68 -3.08
C ASP A 83 -19.53 2.17 -1.98
N ALA A 84 -20.31 1.27 -1.38
CA ALA A 84 -21.17 1.61 -0.25
C ALA A 84 -20.37 2.08 0.99
N ALA A 85 -19.25 1.42 1.29
CA ALA A 85 -18.36 1.84 2.38
C ALA A 85 -17.72 3.21 2.09
N ALA A 86 -17.28 3.44 0.85
CA ALA A 86 -16.73 4.73 0.43
C ALA A 86 -17.78 5.85 0.50
N GLU A 87 -19.01 5.57 0.08
CA GLU A 87 -20.14 6.50 0.14
C GLU A 87 -20.50 6.83 1.60
N ALA A 88 -20.59 5.83 2.47
CA ALA A 88 -20.83 6.04 3.90
C ALA A 88 -19.77 6.96 4.53
N GLY A 89 -18.50 6.73 4.20
CA GLY A 89 -17.39 7.58 4.61
C GLY A 89 -17.50 9.00 4.06
N ALA A 90 -17.86 9.16 2.78
CA ALA A 90 -18.05 10.48 2.18
C ALA A 90 -19.18 11.30 2.84
N TYR A 91 -20.17 10.64 3.46
CA TYR A 91 -21.19 11.28 4.30
C TYR A 91 -20.72 11.58 5.74
N GLY A 92 -19.45 11.33 6.06
CA GLY A 92 -18.84 11.62 7.36
C GLY A 92 -19.02 10.54 8.41
N MET A 93 -19.48 9.34 8.05
CA MET A 93 -19.58 8.22 8.99
C MET A 93 -18.26 7.47 9.08
N ARG A 94 -17.70 7.32 10.29
CA ARG A 94 -16.54 6.45 10.51
C ARG A 94 -16.96 5.00 10.63
N TRP A 95 -16.05 4.07 10.32
CA TRP A 95 -16.36 2.65 10.45
C TRP A 95 -16.73 2.26 11.88
N ALA A 96 -16.08 2.86 12.88
CA ALA A 96 -16.35 2.62 14.30
C ALA A 96 -17.80 2.97 14.71
N ASP A 97 -18.45 3.87 13.97
CA ASP A 97 -19.85 4.26 14.18
C ASP A 97 -20.84 3.41 13.35
N SER A 98 -20.31 2.51 12.51
CA SER A 98 -21.10 1.63 11.65
C SER A 98 -21.72 0.48 12.46
N PRO A 99 -22.96 0.05 12.16
CA PRO A 99 -23.53 -1.17 12.74
C PRO A 99 -22.73 -2.43 12.38
N HIS A 100 -21.85 -2.37 11.37
CA HIS A 100 -20.96 -3.45 10.94
C HIS A 100 -19.57 -3.38 11.55
N ALA A 101 -19.32 -2.43 12.46
CA ALA A 101 -18.06 -2.38 13.19
C ALA A 101 -17.87 -3.69 13.96
N PRO A 102 -16.78 -4.44 13.75
CA PRO A 102 -16.49 -5.57 14.60
C PRO A 102 -16.33 -5.06 16.05
N PRO A 103 -16.67 -5.87 17.06
CA PRO A 103 -16.34 -5.53 18.44
C PRO A 103 -14.84 -5.28 18.56
N SER A 104 -14.44 -4.43 19.51
CA SER A 104 -13.03 -4.19 19.80
C SER A 104 -12.31 -5.52 19.98
N SER A 105 -11.23 -5.72 19.24
CA SER A 105 -10.42 -6.94 19.32
C SER A 105 -9.85 -7.07 20.73
N GLU A 106 -9.84 -8.30 21.23
CA GLU A 106 -9.18 -8.63 22.50
C GLU A 106 -7.65 -8.43 22.41
N HIS A 107 -7.11 -8.46 21.18
CA HIS A 107 -5.69 -8.32 20.86
C HIS A 107 -5.48 -7.30 19.73
N PRO A 108 -5.63 -5.99 20.00
CA PRO A 108 -5.47 -4.94 18.99
C PRO A 108 -4.07 -4.92 18.35
N GLU A 109 -3.04 -5.36 19.07
CA GLU A 109 -1.69 -5.55 18.56
C GLU A 109 -1.63 -6.57 17.41
N LEU A 110 -2.40 -7.67 17.50
CA LEU A 110 -2.44 -8.71 16.48
C LEU A 110 -3.21 -8.27 15.23
N ASP A 111 -4.17 -7.37 15.37
CA ASP A 111 -4.88 -6.81 14.22
C ASP A 111 -3.93 -6.04 13.30
N HIS A 112 -3.03 -5.25 13.90
CA HIS A 112 -2.01 -4.51 13.15
C HIS A 112 -1.03 -5.46 12.43
N ILE A 113 -0.67 -6.57 13.07
CA ILE A 113 0.17 -7.61 12.47
C ILE A 113 -0.51 -8.23 11.24
N ILE A 114 -1.81 -8.54 11.32
CA ILE A 114 -2.56 -9.10 10.20
C ILE A 114 -2.72 -8.06 9.07
N ASP A 115 -2.85 -6.78 9.39
CA ASP A 115 -2.95 -5.72 8.38
C ASP A 115 -1.65 -5.57 7.58
N HIS A 116 -0.49 -5.62 8.25
CA HIS A 116 0.81 -5.66 7.59
C HIS A 116 1.02 -6.93 6.79
N LEU A 117 0.64 -8.09 7.34
CA LEU A 117 0.68 -9.37 6.63
C LEU A 117 -0.09 -9.34 5.31
N THR A 118 -1.34 -8.86 5.37
CA THR A 118 -2.21 -8.77 4.18
C THR A 118 -1.72 -7.71 3.21
N PHE A 119 -1.00 -6.69 3.69
CA PHE A 119 -0.36 -5.69 2.84
C PHE A 119 0.84 -6.30 2.10
N ASP A 120 1.68 -7.06 2.80
CA ASP A 120 2.82 -7.75 2.20
C ASP A 120 2.36 -8.80 1.17
N ALA A 121 1.31 -9.56 1.46
CA ALA A 121 0.71 -10.49 0.50
C ALA A 121 0.23 -9.78 -0.77
N TYR A 122 -0.51 -8.68 -0.62
CA TYR A 122 -0.95 -7.85 -1.75
C TYR A 122 0.24 -7.25 -2.52
N ARG A 123 1.28 -6.80 -1.81
CA ARG A 123 2.50 -6.24 -2.42
C ARG A 123 3.23 -7.29 -3.26
N LEU A 124 3.30 -8.54 -2.79
CA LEU A 124 3.86 -9.66 -3.56
C LEU A 124 3.11 -9.89 -4.87
N GLU A 125 1.77 -9.91 -4.81
CA GLU A 125 0.91 -10.06 -5.97
C GLU A 125 1.11 -8.92 -6.97
N GLN A 126 1.16 -7.68 -6.48
CA GLN A 126 1.39 -6.50 -7.30
C GLN A 126 2.78 -6.51 -7.95
N MET A 127 3.84 -6.86 -7.23
CA MET A 127 5.18 -6.99 -7.81
C MET A 127 5.24 -8.07 -8.90
N ALA A 128 4.55 -9.20 -8.70
CA ALA A 128 4.45 -10.25 -9.71
C ALA A 128 3.66 -9.80 -10.95
N ALA A 129 2.54 -9.10 -10.76
CA ALA A 129 1.72 -8.54 -11.83
C ALA A 129 2.48 -7.48 -12.64
N MET A 130 3.23 -6.61 -11.95
CA MET A 130 4.14 -5.65 -12.58
C MET A 130 5.26 -6.33 -13.34
N HIS A 131 5.82 -7.43 -12.83
CA HIS A 131 6.78 -8.19 -13.61
C HIS A 131 6.14 -8.77 -14.89
N ALA A 132 4.95 -9.34 -14.79
CA ALA A 132 4.27 -9.99 -15.91
C ALA A 132 3.89 -9.01 -17.02
N ARG A 133 3.25 -7.87 -16.69
CA ARG A 133 2.88 -6.84 -17.67
C ARG A 133 4.10 -6.14 -18.27
N ARG A 134 5.21 -5.99 -17.52
CA ARG A 134 6.45 -5.40 -18.06
C ARG A 134 6.98 -6.19 -19.26
N ALA A 135 6.80 -7.51 -19.27
CA ALA A 135 7.25 -8.39 -20.35
C ALA A 135 6.44 -8.19 -21.65
N THR A 136 5.22 -7.65 -21.58
CA THR A 136 4.36 -7.42 -22.76
C THR A 136 4.45 -5.99 -23.31
N MET A 137 5.21 -5.11 -22.66
CA MET A 137 5.35 -3.71 -23.10
C MET A 137 6.08 -3.57 -24.44
N HIS A 138 5.61 -2.62 -25.24
CA HIS A 138 6.12 -2.32 -26.57
C HIS A 138 6.55 -0.84 -26.71
N GLY A 139 7.23 -0.52 -27.82
CA GLY A 139 7.62 0.85 -28.13
C GLY A 139 8.65 1.44 -27.15
N PRO A 140 8.57 2.75 -26.84
CA PRO A 140 9.57 3.44 -26.02
C PRO A 140 9.60 2.97 -24.56
N LEU A 141 8.54 2.32 -24.10
CA LEU A 141 8.41 1.79 -22.74
C LEU A 141 8.82 0.31 -22.66
N ARG A 142 9.27 -0.32 -23.75
CA ARG A 142 9.80 -1.68 -23.72
C ARG A 142 10.96 -1.80 -22.70
N PRO A 143 11.12 -2.95 -22.00
CA PRO A 143 12.31 -3.25 -21.20
C PRO A 143 13.60 -2.95 -21.97
N HIS A 144 14.41 -2.05 -21.43
CA HIS A 144 15.65 -1.65 -22.09
C HIS A 144 16.79 -2.58 -21.67
N PRO A 145 17.66 -3.04 -22.59
CA PRO A 145 18.80 -3.92 -22.24
C PRO A 145 19.75 -3.33 -21.19
N GLY A 146 19.79 -2.00 -21.07
CA GLY A 146 20.55 -1.26 -20.06
C GLY A 146 19.88 -1.16 -18.68
N GLU A 147 18.65 -1.65 -18.49
CA GLU A 147 18.01 -1.79 -17.18
C GLU A 147 18.55 -3.04 -16.46
N THR A 148 19.89 -3.13 -16.34
CA THR A 148 20.56 -4.26 -15.71
C THR A 148 20.29 -4.24 -14.20
N GLY A 149 19.93 -5.40 -13.64
CA GLY A 149 19.76 -5.58 -12.20
C GLY A 149 18.37 -5.22 -11.63
N LEU A 150 17.54 -4.42 -12.30
CA LEU A 150 16.19 -4.09 -11.80
C LEU A 150 15.29 -5.33 -11.64
N PRO A 151 15.22 -6.29 -12.59
CA PRO A 151 14.45 -7.51 -12.39
C PRO A 151 14.95 -8.36 -11.21
N GLU A 152 16.27 -8.41 -11.01
CA GLU A 152 16.86 -9.16 -9.90
C GLU A 152 16.60 -8.44 -8.56
N GLN A 153 16.70 -7.11 -8.51
CA GLN A 153 16.34 -6.34 -7.33
C GLN A 153 14.85 -6.48 -6.99
N THR A 154 13.96 -6.47 -8.00
CA THR A 154 12.53 -6.76 -7.79
C THR A 154 12.36 -8.13 -7.14
N ARG A 155 13.07 -9.15 -7.64
CA ARG A 155 13.04 -10.50 -7.06
C ARG A 155 13.53 -10.51 -5.61
N ARG A 156 14.63 -9.83 -5.29
CA ARG A 156 15.12 -9.70 -3.90
C ARG A 156 14.09 -9.01 -2.99
N ASN A 157 13.46 -7.95 -3.49
CA ASN A 157 12.39 -7.25 -2.77
C ASN A 157 11.17 -8.17 -2.53
N MET A 158 10.79 -9.00 -3.50
CA MET A 158 9.76 -10.03 -3.31
C MET A 158 10.15 -11.04 -2.25
N ILE A 159 11.41 -11.53 -2.23
CA ILE A 159 11.89 -12.47 -1.21
C ILE A 159 11.82 -11.83 0.19
N ALA A 160 12.30 -10.60 0.35
CA ALA A 160 12.25 -9.89 1.62
C ALA A 160 10.80 -9.66 2.09
N THR A 161 9.90 -9.32 1.17
CA THR A 161 8.47 -9.13 1.47
C THR A 161 7.82 -10.45 1.90
N ALA A 162 8.13 -11.56 1.22
CA ALA A 162 7.61 -12.88 1.57
C ALA A 162 8.12 -13.35 2.94
N HIS A 163 9.38 -13.02 3.28
CA HIS A 163 9.93 -13.34 4.60
C HIS A 163 9.25 -12.53 5.70
N ARG A 164 9.02 -11.23 5.51
CA ARG A 164 8.30 -10.41 6.49
C ARG A 164 6.85 -10.89 6.68
N ALA A 165 6.16 -11.24 5.59
CA ALA A 165 4.84 -11.86 5.66
C ALA A 165 4.85 -13.18 6.45
N ALA A 166 5.83 -14.05 6.21
CA ALA A 166 5.97 -15.31 6.95
C ALA A 166 6.20 -15.08 8.46
N VAL A 167 7.01 -14.08 8.81
CA VAL A 167 7.23 -13.67 10.21
C VAL A 167 5.94 -13.16 10.84
N PHE A 168 5.18 -12.30 10.15
CA PHE A 168 3.88 -11.84 10.67
C PHE A 168 2.87 -12.97 10.83
N ALA A 169 2.82 -13.92 9.90
CA ALA A 169 1.96 -15.10 10.03
C ALA A 169 2.33 -15.95 11.27
N GLN A 170 3.63 -16.07 11.59
CA GLN A 170 4.11 -16.75 12.78
C GLN A 170 3.76 -15.97 14.07
N ILE A 171 3.88 -14.64 14.06
CA ILE A 171 3.50 -13.79 15.20
C ILE A 171 2.00 -13.87 15.48
N ALA A 172 1.20 -13.86 14.41
CA ALA A 172 -0.26 -13.97 14.50
C ALA A 172 -0.77 -15.41 14.75
N ASP A 173 0.14 -16.39 14.87
CA ASP A 173 -0.17 -17.82 15.05
C ASP A 173 -1.24 -18.33 14.07
N LEU A 174 -1.13 -17.94 12.79
CA LEU A 174 -2.12 -18.30 11.80
C LEU A 174 -2.12 -19.79 11.52
N SER A 175 -3.32 -20.35 11.32
CA SER A 175 -3.46 -21.68 10.74
C SER A 175 -3.11 -21.69 9.25
N GLU A 176 -2.81 -22.87 8.71
CA GLU A 176 -2.55 -23.05 7.27
C GLU A 176 -3.73 -22.56 6.40
N VAL A 177 -4.96 -22.74 6.88
CA VAL A 177 -6.19 -22.30 6.17
C VAL A 177 -6.29 -20.78 6.14
N GLU A 178 -5.99 -20.10 7.24
CA GLU A 178 -6.01 -18.63 7.32
C GLU A 178 -4.91 -18.01 6.47
N ALA A 179 -3.71 -18.56 6.54
CA ALA A 179 -2.59 -18.19 5.70
C ALA A 179 -2.91 -18.36 4.21
N ALA A 180 -3.46 -19.52 3.81
CA ALA A 180 -3.87 -19.77 2.43
C ALA A 180 -4.95 -18.76 1.96
N ALA A 181 -5.89 -18.40 2.82
CA ALA A 181 -6.91 -17.39 2.49
C ALA A 181 -6.34 -15.99 2.23
N ILE A 182 -5.12 -15.69 2.70
CA ILE A 182 -4.45 -14.40 2.52
C ILE A 182 -3.66 -14.37 1.19
N TRP A 183 -2.85 -15.39 0.91
CA TRP A 183 -1.87 -15.36 -0.19
C TRP A 183 -2.05 -16.45 -1.27
N ASP A 184 -2.90 -17.46 -1.08
CA ASP A 184 -3.16 -18.48 -2.10
C ASP A 184 -4.41 -18.14 -2.93
N ARG A 185 -4.29 -17.07 -3.71
CA ARG A 185 -5.37 -16.59 -4.58
C ARG A 185 -5.67 -17.57 -5.71
N ASP A 186 -6.97 -17.74 -5.95
CA ASP A 186 -7.49 -18.50 -7.08
C ASP A 186 -7.31 -17.76 -8.42
N GLU A 187 -7.50 -18.51 -9.51
CA GLU A 187 -7.36 -18.01 -10.87
C GLU A 187 -8.28 -16.81 -11.19
N PRO A 188 -9.58 -16.81 -10.81
CA PRO A 188 -10.46 -15.65 -10.96
C PRO A 188 -9.96 -14.39 -10.26
N THR A 189 -9.28 -14.51 -9.11
CA THR A 189 -8.74 -13.34 -8.41
C THR A 189 -7.54 -12.75 -9.14
N TRP A 190 -6.64 -13.59 -9.66
CA TRP A 190 -5.56 -13.12 -10.52
C TRP A 190 -6.06 -12.44 -11.79
N ASP A 191 -7.13 -12.98 -12.40
CA ASP A 191 -7.74 -12.38 -13.58
C ASP A 191 -8.32 -10.99 -13.29
N ARG A 192 -8.96 -10.80 -12.13
CA ARG A 192 -9.45 -9.48 -11.68
C ARG A 192 -8.31 -8.50 -11.42
N LEU A 193 -7.27 -8.93 -10.71
CA LEU A 193 -6.12 -8.08 -10.40
C LEU A 193 -5.41 -7.61 -11.68
N ILE A 194 -5.17 -8.52 -12.64
CA ILE A 194 -4.57 -8.15 -13.93
C ILE A 194 -5.52 -7.31 -14.78
N GLY A 195 -6.81 -7.62 -14.82
CA GLY A 195 -7.81 -6.81 -15.53
C GLY A 195 -7.83 -5.37 -15.00
N SER A 196 -7.91 -5.22 -13.68
CA SER A 196 -7.84 -3.92 -12.98
C SER A 196 -6.57 -3.14 -13.37
N LEU A 197 -5.41 -3.79 -13.30
CA LEU A 197 -4.13 -3.18 -13.65
C LEU A 197 -4.06 -2.75 -15.13
N MET A 198 -4.54 -3.59 -16.05
CA MET A 198 -4.50 -3.32 -17.49
C MET A 198 -5.49 -2.24 -17.94
N GLU A 199 -6.65 -2.14 -17.28
CA GLU A 199 -7.71 -1.21 -17.63
C GLU A 199 -7.53 0.18 -17.01
N HIS A 200 -6.89 0.28 -15.84
CA HIS A 200 -6.87 1.53 -15.04
C HIS A 200 -5.51 2.17 -14.86
N VAL A 201 -4.42 1.42 -15.09
CA VAL A 201 -3.07 1.95 -14.90
C VAL A 201 -2.45 2.17 -16.27
N ASP A 202 -2.15 3.42 -16.61
CA ASP A 202 -1.46 3.74 -17.85
C ASP A 202 -0.03 3.18 -17.87
N ASP A 203 0.56 3.07 -19.05
CA ASP A 203 1.88 2.46 -19.20
C ASP A 203 2.99 3.23 -18.49
N PHE A 204 2.89 4.56 -18.32
CA PHE A 204 3.91 5.34 -17.62
C PHE A 204 3.84 5.12 -16.11
N ALA A 205 2.65 5.21 -15.52
CA ALA A 205 2.40 4.92 -14.11
C ALA A 205 2.83 3.49 -13.78
N PHE A 206 2.67 2.56 -14.72
CA PHE A 206 3.18 1.21 -14.58
C PHE A 206 4.71 1.13 -14.57
N VAL A 207 5.40 1.80 -15.50
CA VAL A 207 6.88 1.80 -15.52
C VAL A 207 7.44 2.44 -14.25
N GLU A 208 6.82 3.52 -13.80
CA GLU A 208 7.14 4.18 -12.53
C GLU A 208 6.98 3.21 -11.35
N GLY A 209 5.80 2.59 -11.22
CA GLY A 209 5.54 1.60 -10.18
C GLY A 209 6.53 0.44 -10.21
N TRP A 210 6.81 -0.14 -11.38
CA TRP A 210 7.80 -1.21 -11.50
C TRP A 210 9.20 -0.78 -11.06
N ARG A 211 9.63 0.45 -11.37
CA ARG A 211 10.90 1.00 -10.91
C ARG A 211 10.91 1.23 -9.40
N ALA A 212 9.81 1.70 -8.83
CA ALA A 212 9.64 1.84 -7.38
C ALA A 212 9.72 0.45 -6.70
N ALA A 213 9.05 -0.57 -7.23
CA ALA A 213 9.15 -1.95 -6.75
C ALA A 213 10.57 -2.55 -6.90
N SER A 214 11.38 -2.01 -7.81
CA SER A 214 12.78 -2.40 -8.00
C SER A 214 13.75 -1.62 -7.10
N TRP A 215 13.27 -0.75 -6.22
CA TRP A 215 14.14 0.09 -5.40
C TRP A 215 14.82 -0.71 -4.28
N GLY A 216 16.15 -0.68 -4.20
CA GLY A 216 16.92 -1.53 -3.29
C GLY A 216 16.72 -1.25 -1.79
N HIS A 217 16.30 -0.03 -1.42
CA HIS A 217 15.95 0.30 -0.03
C HIS A 217 14.82 -0.59 0.52
N ILE A 218 13.93 -1.11 -0.32
CA ILE A 218 12.84 -2.00 0.11
C ILE A 218 13.41 -3.25 0.81
N GLU A 219 14.37 -3.94 0.16
CA GLU A 219 15.04 -5.10 0.75
C GLU A 219 15.74 -4.75 2.08
N ALA A 220 16.46 -3.61 2.12
CA ALA A 220 17.17 -3.17 3.32
C ALA A 220 16.21 -2.90 4.49
N THR A 221 15.13 -2.15 4.26
CA THR A 221 14.14 -1.82 5.29
C THR A 221 13.41 -3.07 5.77
N LEU A 222 12.93 -3.92 4.85
CA LEU A 222 12.25 -5.16 5.23
C LEU A 222 13.17 -6.10 6.03
N THR A 223 14.45 -6.16 5.69
CA THR A 223 15.43 -6.96 6.44
C THR A 223 15.60 -6.43 7.86
N ALA A 224 15.70 -5.10 8.03
CA ALA A 224 15.78 -4.47 9.34
C ALA A 224 14.50 -4.69 10.17
N ASP A 225 13.32 -4.60 9.54
CA ASP A 225 12.04 -4.90 10.17
C ASP A 225 11.97 -6.35 10.64
N ILE A 226 12.37 -7.30 9.79
CA ILE A 226 12.39 -8.73 10.15
C ILE A 226 13.27 -8.97 11.38
N HIS A 227 14.46 -8.37 11.44
CA HIS A 227 15.31 -8.47 12.62
C HIS A 227 14.64 -7.89 13.85
N THR A 228 14.07 -6.69 13.74
CA THR A 228 13.38 -6.02 14.84
C THR A 228 12.19 -6.84 15.35
N LEU A 229 11.38 -7.41 14.45
CA LEU A 229 10.23 -8.25 14.78
C LEU A 229 10.67 -9.57 15.43
N THR A 230 11.69 -10.22 14.89
CA THR A 230 12.23 -11.47 15.43
C THR A 230 12.72 -11.27 16.86
N ASP A 231 13.45 -10.19 17.12
CA ASP A 231 13.97 -9.85 18.44
C ASP A 231 12.84 -9.45 19.40
N MET A 232 11.93 -8.59 18.96
CA MET A 232 10.80 -8.09 19.77
C MET A 232 9.86 -9.21 20.24
N TYR A 233 9.58 -10.18 19.36
CA TYR A 233 8.68 -11.30 19.64
C TYR A 233 9.41 -12.58 20.08
N GLY A 234 10.75 -12.54 20.23
CA GLY A 234 11.54 -13.68 20.69
C GLY A 234 11.44 -14.92 19.80
N LEU A 235 11.31 -14.72 18.47
CA LEU A 235 11.14 -15.80 17.52
C LEU A 235 12.46 -16.56 17.33
N THR A 236 12.51 -17.80 17.80
CA THR A 236 13.72 -18.64 17.77
C THR A 236 13.69 -19.73 16.69
N THR A 237 12.51 -19.97 16.11
CA THR A 237 12.30 -20.92 15.03
C THR A 237 11.95 -20.20 13.74
N PRO A 238 12.40 -20.70 12.58
CA PRO A 238 12.02 -20.13 11.29
C PRO A 238 10.50 -20.27 11.08
N PRO A 239 9.88 -19.36 10.28
CA PRO A 239 8.47 -19.47 9.94
C PRO A 239 8.14 -20.80 9.27
N GLN A 240 7.01 -21.40 9.66
CA GLN A 240 6.51 -22.64 9.07
C GLN A 240 5.60 -22.40 7.85
N LEU A 241 4.91 -21.26 7.84
CA LEU A 241 4.01 -20.84 6.79
C LEU A 241 4.70 -19.80 5.91
N TRP A 242 4.72 -20.05 4.61
CA TRP A 242 5.35 -19.17 3.63
C TRP A 242 4.35 -18.80 2.54
N PRO A 243 4.32 -17.52 2.11
CA PRO A 243 3.69 -17.17 0.84
C PRO A 243 4.28 -17.99 -0.31
N PRO A 244 3.56 -18.15 -1.44
CA PRO A 244 4.13 -18.75 -2.64
C PRO A 244 5.43 -18.05 -3.05
N ASP A 245 6.39 -18.83 -3.54
CA ASP A 245 7.67 -18.26 -3.95
C ASP A 245 7.50 -17.26 -5.10
N PRO A 246 8.44 -16.29 -5.24
CA PRO A 246 8.32 -15.25 -6.26
C PRO A 246 8.16 -15.77 -7.69
N ASP A 247 8.76 -16.92 -8.03
CA ASP A 247 8.68 -17.46 -9.39
C ASP A 247 7.31 -18.09 -9.64
N THR A 248 6.71 -18.74 -8.63
CA THR A 248 5.31 -19.19 -8.67
C THR A 248 4.35 -18.03 -8.85
N LEU A 249 4.50 -16.93 -8.09
CA LEU A 249 3.63 -15.75 -8.25
C LEU A 249 3.78 -15.13 -9.65
N ARG A 250 5.01 -15.00 -10.16
CA ARG A 250 5.27 -14.49 -11.52
C ARG A 250 4.66 -15.38 -12.59
N ALA A 251 4.69 -16.70 -12.41
CA ALA A 251 4.05 -17.64 -13.33
C ALA A 251 2.52 -17.46 -13.34
N ARG A 252 1.89 -17.36 -12.15
CA ARG A 252 0.44 -17.09 -12.02
C ARG A 252 0.05 -15.76 -12.68
N ALA A 253 0.81 -14.70 -12.41
CA ALA A 253 0.60 -13.39 -13.01
C ALA A 253 0.76 -13.43 -14.54
N SER A 254 1.79 -14.12 -15.05
CA SER A 254 2.02 -14.26 -16.51
C SER A 254 0.89 -15.02 -17.20
N ALA A 255 0.37 -16.07 -16.57
CA ALA A 255 -0.78 -16.81 -17.08
C ALA A 255 -2.05 -15.94 -17.13
N ALA A 256 -2.28 -15.12 -16.11
CA ALA A 256 -3.40 -14.16 -16.08
C ALA A 256 -3.26 -13.06 -17.15
N VAL A 257 -2.07 -12.52 -17.37
CA VAL A 257 -1.79 -11.59 -18.48
C VAL A 257 -2.06 -12.23 -19.83
N ALA A 258 -1.65 -13.48 -20.04
CA ALA A 258 -1.90 -14.19 -21.29
C ALA A 258 -3.41 -14.38 -21.55
N ARG A 259 -4.17 -14.79 -20.52
CA ARG A 259 -5.64 -14.90 -20.61
C ARG A 259 -6.33 -13.57 -20.85
N TYR A 260 -5.86 -12.49 -20.21
CA TYR A 260 -6.38 -11.15 -20.47
C TYR A 260 -6.23 -10.78 -21.94
N HIS A 261 -5.03 -10.95 -22.51
CA HIS A 261 -4.79 -10.68 -23.92
C HIS A 261 -5.66 -11.54 -24.85
N ASP A 262 -5.82 -12.84 -24.55
CA ASP A 262 -6.69 -13.74 -25.31
C ASP A 262 -8.16 -13.29 -25.30
N ARG A 263 -8.69 -12.91 -24.12
CA ARG A 263 -10.05 -12.35 -23.98
C ARG A 263 -10.23 -11.04 -24.74
N THR A 264 -9.24 -10.15 -24.72
CA THR A 264 -9.29 -8.90 -25.48
C THR A 264 -9.25 -9.15 -26.99
N ALA A 265 -8.46 -10.11 -27.46
CA ALA A 265 -8.35 -10.45 -28.88
C ALA A 265 -9.63 -11.13 -29.41
N THR A 266 -10.30 -11.93 -28.58
CA THR A 266 -11.54 -12.64 -28.91
C THR A 266 -12.81 -11.81 -28.67
N GLY A 267 -12.69 -10.62 -28.09
CA GLY A 267 -13.83 -9.75 -27.77
C GLY A 267 -14.68 -10.25 -26.61
N THR A 268 -14.17 -11.18 -25.79
CA THR A 268 -14.86 -11.72 -24.60
C THR A 268 -14.33 -11.13 -23.29
N ALA A 269 -13.61 -10.01 -23.37
CA ALA A 269 -13.16 -9.29 -22.19
C ALA A 269 -14.39 -8.79 -21.41
N VAL A 270 -14.49 -9.19 -20.15
CA VAL A 270 -15.46 -8.62 -19.21
C VAL A 270 -14.97 -7.21 -18.87
N GLU A 271 -15.80 -6.19 -19.05
CA GLU A 271 -15.49 -4.84 -18.59
C GLU A 271 -15.38 -4.85 -17.06
N HIS A 272 -14.17 -4.63 -16.52
CA HIS A 272 -14.01 -4.39 -15.09
C HIS A 272 -14.22 -2.90 -14.87
N GLY A 273 -15.49 -2.46 -14.86
CA GLY A 273 -15.94 -1.06 -14.96
C GLY A 273 -14.96 0.01 -14.43
N SER A 274 -14.83 1.10 -15.18
CA SER A 274 -13.84 2.16 -14.95
C SER A 274 -13.79 2.72 -13.52
N ALA A 275 -12.61 2.68 -12.90
CA ALA A 275 -12.14 3.67 -11.93
C ALA A 275 -11.12 4.58 -12.65
N SER A 276 -11.60 5.64 -13.29
CA SER A 276 -10.72 6.70 -13.79
C SER A 276 -10.06 7.37 -12.59
N ASP A 277 -8.74 7.52 -12.64
CA ASP A 277 -7.82 8.06 -11.62
C ASP A 277 -7.42 7.09 -10.49
N ALA A 278 -6.49 6.20 -10.81
CA ALA A 278 -5.60 5.59 -9.83
C ALA A 278 -4.14 5.65 -10.34
N ALA A 279 -3.59 6.85 -10.46
CA ALA A 279 -2.15 7.01 -10.56
C ALA A 279 -1.58 6.97 -9.15
N THR A 280 -1.13 5.79 -8.72
CA THR A 280 0.19 5.51 -8.09
C THR A 280 0.15 4.05 -7.66
N VAL A 281 0.79 3.18 -8.43
CA VAL A 281 1.00 1.78 -8.06
C VAL A 281 2.31 1.77 -7.27
N ILE A 282 2.20 1.58 -5.95
CA ILE A 282 3.27 1.55 -4.94
C ILE A 282 3.55 2.91 -4.32
N ASP A 283 3.06 3.09 -3.10
CA ASP A 283 3.75 3.94 -2.15
C ASP A 283 5.01 3.19 -1.68
N ALA A 284 6.18 3.75 -1.99
CA ALA A 284 7.45 3.20 -1.55
C ALA A 284 7.74 3.54 -0.09
N ASP A 285 6.88 4.31 0.57
CA ASP A 285 7.10 4.78 1.93
C ASP A 285 5.85 4.69 2.80
N SER A 286 5.83 3.68 3.65
CA SER A 286 5.07 3.72 4.90
C SER A 286 6.01 3.32 6.03
N GLY A 287 7.20 3.93 6.02
CA GLY A 287 7.97 4.10 7.24
C GLY A 287 7.10 4.93 8.19
N THR A 288 6.60 4.31 9.25
CA THR A 288 6.05 5.03 10.39
C THR A 288 7.14 5.95 10.95
N GLU A 289 7.15 7.23 10.53
CA GLU A 289 7.78 8.29 11.31
C GLU A 289 6.98 8.46 12.60
N THR A 290 7.37 7.74 13.65
CA THR A 290 7.08 8.19 15.01
C THR A 290 8.03 9.34 15.32
N ASP A 291 7.53 10.55 15.15
CA ASP A 291 8.07 11.77 15.72
C ASP A 291 8.18 11.64 17.24
N SER A 292 9.36 11.89 17.79
CA SER A 292 9.57 12.33 19.17
C SER A 292 11.00 12.84 19.33
N GLY A 293 11.18 14.16 19.26
CA GLY A 293 12.37 14.77 19.86
C GLY A 293 12.78 16.19 19.48
N ILE A 294 11.90 17.08 19.00
CA ILE A 294 12.19 18.53 19.00
C ILE A 294 11.37 19.23 20.09
N ALA A 295 12.00 19.43 21.24
CA ALA A 295 11.80 20.56 22.14
C ALA A 295 13.08 20.69 22.99
N ALA A 296 13.99 21.57 22.59
CA ALA A 296 14.08 22.96 23.02
C ALA A 296 15.10 23.13 24.15
N GLU A 297 16.26 23.70 23.81
CA GLU A 297 16.93 24.58 24.75
C GLU A 297 17.57 25.75 23.98
N PHE A 298 16.80 26.84 23.96
CA PHE A 298 17.31 28.17 23.72
C PHE A 298 17.97 28.59 25.04
N ASP A 299 19.31 28.70 25.08
CA ASP A 299 19.97 29.52 26.09
C ASP A 299 20.82 30.58 25.40
N ALA A 300 20.49 31.83 25.71
CA ALA A 300 21.13 33.02 25.20
C ALA A 300 22.06 33.56 26.29
N GLY A 301 23.36 33.39 26.09
CA GLY A 301 24.39 34.00 26.93
C GLY A 301 25.75 34.03 26.24
N ALA A 302 26.07 35.14 25.57
CA ALA A 302 27.41 35.44 25.05
C ALA A 302 28.19 36.35 26.04
N PRO A 303 29.47 36.70 25.79
CA PRO A 303 30.71 35.97 26.08
C PRO A 303 31.64 36.79 27.02
N PRO A 304 32.94 36.47 27.20
CA PRO A 304 33.94 37.08 26.29
C PRO A 304 35.22 36.24 26.02
N GLU A 305 35.86 36.59 24.90
CA GLU A 305 37.31 36.63 24.62
C GLU A 305 38.24 35.53 25.13
N GLN A 306 38.84 34.79 24.19
CA GLN A 306 40.30 34.60 24.20
C GLN A 306 40.86 34.49 22.78
N GLN A 307 41.70 35.48 22.49
CA GLN A 307 42.52 35.69 21.32
C GLN A 307 43.79 34.87 21.44
N ILE A 308 44.05 33.89 20.55
CA ILE A 308 45.41 33.43 20.23
C ILE A 308 45.50 33.13 18.72
N ASP A 309 46.12 34.09 18.04
CA ASP A 309 47.06 34.03 16.90
C ASP A 309 47.37 32.64 16.29
N PRO A 310 47.22 32.47 14.96
CA PRO A 310 47.94 31.46 14.21
C PRO A 310 48.92 32.16 13.26
N ASP A 311 50.09 32.54 13.75
CA ASP A 311 51.24 32.56 12.86
C ASP A 311 52.55 32.31 13.61
N LEU A 312 53.43 31.57 12.93
CA LEU A 312 54.81 31.21 13.29
C LEU A 312 54.91 30.01 14.24
N GLY A 313 54.95 28.74 13.82
CA GLY A 313 55.30 28.18 12.52
C GLY A 313 56.59 27.41 12.76
N TRP A 314 56.47 26.14 13.19
CA TRP A 314 57.28 25.59 14.30
C TRP A 314 56.83 26.08 15.66
#